data_AF-A0A397HLE1-F1
#
_entry.id   AF-A0A397HLE1-F1
#
_cell.length_a   1.000
_cell.length_b   1.000
_cell.length_c   1.000
_cell.angle_alpha   90.00
_cell.angle_beta   90.00
_cell.angle_gamma   90.00
#
_symmetry.space_group_name_H-M   'P 1'
#
loop_
_entity.id
_entity.type
_entity.pdbx_description
1 polymer ?
#
loop_
_entity_poly.entity_id
_entity_poly.type
_entity_poly.pdbx_seq_one_letter_code
_entity_poly.pdbx_strand_id
1 'polypeptide(L)'
;MTPGQTIQTRLNLFLQELGQSGPINLPIRSLASNTWEQKLEEVCLDFNTDRGLSYHLQSYYLLGELLDERAWGRLAKEEVKKHVEGTKVKDRIKISFHIFYLYRARGTHALHNAHYINPTSILHMYESDFDFLLQEATRLGNNDLTDFLPGTQT
;
A
#
# COMPACT_ATOMS: atom_id res chain seq x y z
N MET A 1 -18.35 19.66 -3.24
CA MET A 1 -17.01 19.11 -3.51
C MET A 1 -17.15 17.64 -3.84
N THR A 2 -16.46 17.16 -4.86
CA THR A 2 -16.34 15.73 -5.15
C THR A 2 -15.31 15.08 -4.21
N PRO A 3 -15.34 13.75 -4.01
CA PRO A 3 -14.32 13.05 -3.24
C PRO A 3 -12.88 13.35 -3.70
N GLY A 4 -12.65 13.48 -5.01
CA GLY A 4 -11.34 13.84 -5.58
C GLY A 4 -10.87 15.25 -5.19
N GLN A 5 -11.76 16.25 -5.14
CA GLN A 5 -11.43 17.61 -4.69
C GLN A 5 -11.05 17.65 -3.20
N THR A 6 -11.69 16.80 -2.39
CA THR A 6 -11.33 16.62 -0.96
C THR A 6 -9.97 15.94 -0.79
N ILE A 7 -9.56 15.09 -1.73
CA ILE A 7 -8.23 14.46 -1.71
C ILE A 7 -7.13 15.45 -2.08
N GLN A 8 -7.36 16.29 -3.09
CA GLN A 8 -6.39 17.30 -3.50
C GLN A 8 -6.04 18.28 -2.36
N THR A 9 -7.03 18.62 -1.53
CA THR A 9 -6.82 19.47 -0.33
C THR A 9 -6.12 18.74 0.82
N ARG A 10 -6.08 17.39 0.80
CA ARG A 10 -5.41 16.54 1.79
C ARG A 10 -4.02 16.07 1.35
N LEU A 11 -3.59 16.38 0.13
CA LEU A 11 -2.31 15.93 -0.41
C LEU A 11 -1.13 16.29 0.50
N ASN A 12 -1.14 17.49 1.08
CA ASN A 12 -0.12 17.92 2.05
C ASN A 12 -0.08 17.04 3.31
N LEU A 13 -1.23 16.56 3.79
CA LEU A 13 -1.29 15.64 4.93
C LEU A 13 -0.71 14.27 4.56
N PHE A 14 -0.93 13.80 3.34
CA PHE A 14 -0.34 12.56 2.84
C PHE A 14 1.18 12.67 2.73
N LEU A 15 1.69 13.80 2.21
CA LEU A 15 3.13 14.07 2.18
C LEU A 15 3.73 14.14 3.58
N GLN A 16 3.07 14.84 4.50
CA GLN A 16 3.52 14.94 5.88
C GLN A 16 3.56 13.56 6.53
N GLU A 17 2.55 12.72 6.31
CA GLU A 17 2.48 11.35 6.80
C GLU A 17 3.60 10.47 6.22
N LEU A 18 3.81 10.51 4.90
CA LEU A 18 4.94 9.82 4.27
C LEU A 18 6.27 10.32 4.84
N GLY A 19 6.41 11.61 5.13
CA GLY A 19 7.63 12.17 5.71
C GLY A 19 7.92 11.77 7.16
N GLN A 20 7.01 11.10 7.86
CA GLN A 20 7.25 10.71 9.25
C GLN A 20 8.27 9.57 9.33
N SER A 21 9.32 9.79 10.12
CA SER A 21 10.23 8.73 10.54
C SER A 21 9.53 7.87 11.60
N GLY A 22 9.27 6.61 11.28
CA GLY A 22 8.77 5.62 12.21
C GLY A 22 9.88 4.70 12.74
N PRO A 23 9.61 3.87 13.76
CA PRO A 23 10.49 2.76 14.08
C PRO A 23 10.59 1.85 12.84
N ILE A 24 11.77 1.86 12.20
CA ILE A 24 12.05 1.25 10.90
C ILE A 24 11.82 -0.28 10.91
N ASN A 25 11.79 -0.89 12.09
CA ASN A 25 11.76 -2.33 12.29
C ASN A 25 10.38 -2.90 12.67
N LEU A 26 9.26 -2.21 12.37
CA LEU A 26 7.95 -2.83 12.53
C LEU A 26 7.65 -3.75 11.32
N PRO A 27 7.69 -5.09 11.51
CA PRO A 27 7.47 -6.00 10.39
C PRO A 27 6.04 -5.91 9.89
N ILE A 28 5.86 -6.14 8.59
CA ILE A 28 4.53 -6.51 8.08
C ILE A 28 4.18 -7.89 8.64
N ARG A 29 2.90 -8.10 8.93
CA ARG A 29 2.40 -9.41 9.32
C ARG A 29 2.80 -10.51 8.33
N SER A 30 3.24 -11.65 8.84
CA SER A 30 3.55 -12.83 8.04
C SER A 30 2.28 -13.60 7.67
N LEU A 31 2.22 -14.11 6.45
CA LEU A 31 1.21 -15.08 6.04
C LEU A 31 1.64 -16.49 6.44
N ALA A 32 0.75 -17.24 7.09
CA ALA A 32 1.06 -18.58 7.58
C ALA A 32 1.06 -19.64 6.46
N SER A 33 0.38 -19.33 5.36
CA SER A 33 0.18 -20.23 4.22
C SER A 33 1.45 -20.43 3.37
N ASN A 34 1.58 -21.64 2.79
CA ASN A 34 2.77 -22.04 2.03
C ASN A 34 2.64 -21.86 0.51
N THR A 35 1.41 -21.91 -0.02
CA THR A 35 1.17 -21.73 -1.45
C THR A 35 0.69 -20.31 -1.76
N TRP A 36 0.90 -19.87 -3.00
CA TRP A 36 0.49 -18.54 -3.44
C TRP A 36 -1.03 -18.37 -3.34
N GLU A 37 -1.79 -19.39 -3.73
CA GLU A 37 -3.24 -19.42 -3.70
C GLU A 37 -3.78 -19.33 -2.27
N GLN A 38 -3.22 -20.10 -1.33
CA GLN A 38 -3.61 -20.03 0.08
C GLN A 38 -3.26 -18.69 0.72
N LYS A 39 -2.10 -18.11 0.40
CA LYS A 39 -1.72 -16.77 0.84
C LYS A 39 -2.70 -15.71 0.34
N LEU A 40 -3.13 -15.81 -0.92
CA LEU A 40 -4.11 -14.90 -1.50
C LEU A 40 -5.47 -15.05 -0.83
N GLU A 41 -5.92 -16.28 -0.58
CA GLU A 41 -7.15 -16.54 0.16
C GLU A 41 -7.10 -15.95 1.58
N GLU A 42 -6.01 -16.20 2.31
CA GLU A 42 -5.76 -15.67 3.66
C GLU A 42 -5.90 -14.13 3.68
N VAL A 43 -5.17 -13.44 2.78
CA VAL A 43 -5.26 -11.98 2.65
C VAL A 43 -6.66 -11.51 2.26
N CYS A 44 -7.36 -12.24 1.39
CA CYS A 44 -8.70 -11.86 0.96
C CYS A 44 -9.74 -11.94 2.08
N LEU A 45 -9.59 -12.92 2.99
CA LEU A 45 -10.42 -13.08 4.18
C LEU A 45 -10.21 -11.95 5.18
N ASP A 46 -9.00 -11.43 5.29
CA ASP A 46 -8.65 -10.36 6.24
C ASP A 46 -9.42 -9.06 6.01
N PHE A 47 -9.85 -8.79 4.79
CA PHE A 47 -10.69 -7.63 4.48
C PHE A 47 -12.10 -7.70 5.06
N ASN A 48 -12.53 -8.86 5.55
CA ASN A 48 -13.84 -9.05 6.19
C ASN A 48 -13.75 -8.98 7.73
N THR A 49 -12.58 -8.66 8.27
CA THR A 49 -12.36 -8.54 9.72
C THR A 49 -12.58 -7.10 10.19
N ASP A 50 -13.03 -6.91 11.43
CA ASP A 50 -13.21 -5.58 12.06
C ASP A 50 -11.90 -5.09 12.71
N ARG A 51 -10.83 -5.00 11.91
CA ARG A 51 -9.49 -4.63 12.38
C ARG A 51 -9.20 -3.15 12.06
N GLY A 52 -8.18 -2.61 12.71
CA GLY A 52 -7.78 -1.22 12.51
C GLY A 52 -7.21 -0.92 11.11
N LEU A 53 -7.11 0.36 10.77
CA LEU A 53 -6.61 0.84 9.49
C LEU A 53 -5.26 0.23 9.09
N SER A 54 -4.27 0.23 10.00
CA SER A 54 -2.94 -0.35 9.75
C SER A 54 -3.03 -1.81 9.30
N TYR A 55 -3.91 -2.61 9.90
CA TYR A 55 -4.09 -4.01 9.51
C TYR A 55 -4.65 -4.13 8.10
N HIS A 56 -5.66 -3.32 7.75
CA HIS A 56 -6.21 -3.31 6.40
C HIS A 56 -5.21 -2.81 5.35
N LEU A 57 -4.41 -1.81 5.68
CA LEU A 57 -3.33 -1.34 4.80
C LEU A 57 -2.28 -2.42 4.55
N GLN A 58 -1.90 -3.17 5.59
CA GLN A 58 -1.04 -4.34 5.44
C GLN A 58 -1.69 -5.41 4.56
N SER A 59 -3.00 -5.67 4.68
CA SER A 59 -3.71 -6.58 3.76
C SER A 59 -3.68 -6.09 2.31
N TYR A 60 -3.90 -4.80 2.07
CA TYR A 60 -3.80 -4.25 0.72
C TYR A 60 -2.38 -4.33 0.16
N TYR A 61 -1.37 -4.06 0.99
CA TYR A 61 0.03 -4.21 0.62
C TYR A 61 0.36 -5.66 0.25
N LEU A 62 0.02 -6.63 1.10
CA LEU A 62 0.27 -8.05 0.88
C LEU A 62 -0.46 -8.59 -0.35
N LEU A 63 -1.71 -8.15 -0.58
CA LEU A 63 -2.42 -8.49 -1.82
C LEU A 63 -1.70 -7.93 -3.05
N GLY A 64 -1.17 -6.71 -2.97
CA GLY A 64 -0.39 -6.12 -4.04
C GLY A 64 0.94 -6.85 -4.28
N GLU A 65 1.63 -7.27 -3.22
CA GLU A 65 2.85 -8.08 -3.30
C GLU A 65 2.58 -9.42 -4.01
N LEU A 66 1.54 -10.15 -3.61
CA LEU A 66 1.14 -11.40 -4.25
C LEU A 66 0.74 -11.21 -5.72
N LEU A 67 0.09 -10.09 -6.06
CA LEU A 67 -0.25 -9.77 -7.45
C LEU A 67 0.99 -9.38 -8.26
N ASP A 68 1.94 -8.67 -7.66
CA ASP A 68 3.22 -8.29 -8.28
C ASP A 68 4.08 -9.51 -8.61
N GLU A 69 4.12 -10.53 -7.73
CA GLU A 69 4.76 -11.84 -8.00
C GLU A 69 4.24 -12.50 -9.30
N ARG A 70 3.00 -12.17 -9.70
CA ARG A 70 2.34 -12.66 -10.91
C ARG A 70 2.16 -11.55 -11.95
N ALA A 71 2.95 -10.48 -11.87
CA ALA A 71 2.96 -9.32 -12.77
C ALA A 71 1.56 -8.71 -13.01
N TRP A 72 0.71 -8.71 -11.98
CA TRP A 72 -0.67 -8.23 -12.06
C TRP A 72 -1.48 -8.89 -13.18
N GLY A 73 -1.10 -10.12 -13.54
CA GLY A 73 -1.61 -10.86 -14.68
C GLY A 73 -3.09 -11.20 -14.55
N ARG A 74 -3.72 -11.50 -15.70
CA ARG A 74 -5.14 -11.85 -15.75
C ARG A 74 -5.49 -13.01 -14.81
N LEU A 75 -4.71 -14.08 -14.82
CA LEU A 75 -4.96 -15.26 -13.97
C LEU A 75 -4.94 -14.91 -12.48
N ALA A 76 -3.99 -14.08 -12.05
CA ALA A 76 -3.91 -13.66 -10.65
C ALA A 76 -5.13 -12.82 -10.23
N LYS A 77 -5.60 -11.94 -11.13
CA LYS A 77 -6.83 -11.15 -10.92
C LYS A 77 -8.08 -12.02 -10.92
N GLU A 78 -8.14 -13.08 -11.73
CA GLU A 78 -9.23 -14.07 -11.67
C GLU A 78 -9.21 -14.84 -10.35
N GLU A 79 -8.03 -15.13 -9.78
CA GLU A 79 -7.94 -15.77 -8.46
C GLU A 79 -8.56 -14.88 -7.38
N VAL A 80 -8.23 -13.58 -7.36
CA VAL A 80 -8.85 -12.61 -6.43
C VAL A 80 -10.38 -12.61 -6.52
N LYS A 81 -10.95 -12.74 -7.72
CA LYS A 81 -12.41 -12.78 -7.90
C LYS A 81 -13.09 -13.97 -7.22
N LYS A 82 -12.36 -15.06 -6.99
CA LYS A 82 -12.93 -16.23 -6.31
C LYS A 82 -13.21 -15.96 -4.82
N HIS A 83 -12.47 -15.03 -4.21
CA HIS A 83 -12.52 -14.75 -2.77
C HIS A 83 -13.15 -13.40 -2.41
N VAL A 84 -13.43 -12.56 -3.41
CA VAL A 84 -13.91 -11.19 -3.22
C VAL A 84 -15.24 -10.99 -3.94
N GLU A 85 -16.18 -10.34 -3.27
CA GLU A 85 -17.45 -9.92 -3.88
C GLU A 85 -17.18 -9.15 -5.19
N GLY A 86 -17.85 -9.56 -6.27
CA GLY A 86 -17.55 -9.05 -7.62
C GLY A 86 -17.58 -7.53 -7.77
N THR A 87 -18.43 -6.85 -6.99
CA THR A 87 -18.54 -5.38 -6.97
C THR A 87 -17.31 -4.69 -6.38
N LYS A 88 -16.58 -5.37 -5.48
CA LYS A 88 -15.40 -4.83 -4.77
C LYS A 88 -14.08 -5.22 -5.40
N VAL A 89 -14.05 -6.19 -6.33
CA VAL A 89 -12.81 -6.72 -6.91
C VAL A 89 -11.95 -5.61 -7.54
N LYS A 90 -12.55 -4.78 -8.39
CA LYS A 90 -11.81 -3.71 -9.10
C LYS A 90 -11.21 -2.72 -8.11
N ASP A 91 -12.00 -2.32 -7.12
CA ASP A 91 -11.57 -1.39 -6.09
C ASP A 91 -10.44 -1.97 -5.25
N ARG A 92 -10.57 -3.24 -4.81
CA ARG A 92 -9.52 -3.91 -4.04
C ARG A 92 -8.22 -3.99 -4.82
N ILE A 93 -8.27 -4.34 -6.10
CA ILE A 93 -7.08 -4.39 -6.97
C ILE A 93 -6.46 -3.00 -7.11
N LYS A 94 -7.28 -1.95 -7.36
CA LYS A 94 -6.77 -0.58 -7.52
C LYS A 94 -6.12 -0.08 -6.24
N ILE A 95 -6.77 -0.27 -5.09
CA ILE A 95 -6.25 0.13 -3.79
C ILE A 95 -4.94 -0.63 -3.50
N SER A 96 -4.92 -1.96 -3.71
CA SER A 96 -3.72 -2.77 -3.54
C SER A 96 -2.56 -2.29 -4.40
N PHE A 97 -2.82 -1.93 -5.66
CA PHE A 97 -1.79 -1.40 -6.55
C PHE A 97 -1.17 -0.13 -5.98
N HIS A 98 -2.00 0.85 -5.62
CA HIS A 98 -1.52 2.12 -5.06
C HIS A 98 -0.78 1.93 -3.72
N ILE A 99 -1.37 1.18 -2.79
CA ILE A 99 -0.76 0.92 -1.47
C ILE A 99 0.57 0.17 -1.63
N PHE A 100 0.62 -0.87 -2.46
CA PHE A 100 1.84 -1.65 -2.66
C PHE A 100 2.98 -0.78 -3.20
N TYR A 101 2.78 -0.06 -4.31
CA TYR A 101 3.86 0.72 -4.90
C TYR A 101 4.27 1.89 -4.01
N LEU A 102 3.32 2.55 -3.34
CA LEU A 102 3.62 3.68 -2.46
C LEU A 102 4.49 3.25 -1.26
N TYR A 103 4.10 2.18 -0.56
CA TYR A 103 4.82 1.72 0.63
C TYR A 103 6.03 0.84 0.30
N ARG A 104 6.10 0.25 -0.90
CA ARG A 104 7.34 -0.35 -1.41
C ARG A 104 8.40 0.71 -1.69
N ALA A 105 8.01 1.85 -2.25
CA ALA A 105 8.92 2.97 -2.51
C ALA A 105 9.35 3.68 -1.22
N ARG A 106 8.41 3.93 -0.31
CA ARG A 106 8.69 4.63 0.95
C ARG A 106 9.39 3.76 2.00
N GLY A 107 9.00 2.50 2.11
CA GLY A 107 9.34 1.60 3.22
C GLY A 107 8.09 1.17 3.99
N THR A 108 8.02 -0.12 4.31
CA THR A 108 6.84 -0.76 4.91
C THR A 108 6.53 -0.30 6.34
N HIS A 109 7.52 0.24 7.06
CA HIS A 109 7.33 0.84 8.38
C HIS A 109 6.27 1.94 8.39
N ALA A 110 6.12 2.68 7.29
CA ALA A 110 5.15 3.77 7.17
C ALA A 110 3.69 3.28 7.18
N LEU A 111 3.43 1.99 6.92
CA LEU A 111 2.08 1.40 7.03
C LEU A 111 1.54 1.46 8.47
N HIS A 112 2.43 1.41 9.46
CA HIS A 112 2.04 1.38 10.89
C HIS A 112 1.64 2.74 11.43
N ASN A 113 2.09 3.82 10.78
CA ASN A 113 1.85 5.21 11.18
C ASN A 113 0.83 5.92 10.28
N ALA A 114 0.16 5.18 9.40
CA ALA A 114 -0.79 5.74 8.46
C ALA A 114 -2.12 6.13 9.14
N HIS A 115 -2.52 7.38 8.99
CA HIS A 115 -3.74 7.96 9.54
C HIS A 115 -4.60 8.59 8.43
N TYR A 116 -3.97 9.27 7.49
CA TYR A 116 -4.61 10.02 6.41
C TYR A 116 -4.67 9.20 5.11
N ILE A 117 -3.61 8.46 4.79
CA ILE A 117 -3.60 7.53 3.66
C ILE A 117 -4.39 6.29 4.08
N ASN A 118 -5.58 6.16 3.50
CA ASN A 118 -6.48 5.03 3.76
C ASN A 118 -7.09 4.52 2.44
N PRO A 119 -7.69 3.32 2.43
CA PRO A 119 -8.25 2.71 1.22
C PRO A 119 -9.21 3.63 0.46
N THR A 120 -10.09 4.34 1.16
CA THR A 120 -11.07 5.25 0.57
C THR A 120 -10.40 6.46 -0.09
N SER A 121 -9.44 7.08 0.61
CA SER A 121 -8.65 8.21 0.06
C SER A 121 -7.91 7.79 -1.20
N ILE A 122 -7.31 6.59 -1.21
CA ILE A 122 -6.52 6.07 -2.33
C ILE A 122 -7.39 5.66 -3.51
N LEU A 123 -8.57 5.11 -3.27
CA LEU A 123 -9.50 4.69 -4.33
C LEU A 123 -9.94 5.87 -5.20
N HIS A 124 -10.25 7.01 -4.56
CA HIS A 124 -10.78 8.21 -5.21
C HIS A 124 -9.69 9.21 -5.62
N MET A 125 -8.41 8.87 -5.43
CA MET A 125 -7.29 9.70 -5.83
C MET A 125 -7.17 9.75 -7.36
N TYR A 126 -6.88 10.94 -7.90
CA TYR A 126 -6.53 11.06 -9.31
C TYR A 126 -5.16 10.43 -9.57
N GLU A 127 -4.99 9.83 -10.75
CA GLU A 127 -3.72 9.18 -11.12
C GLU A 127 -2.54 10.17 -11.04
N SER A 128 -2.72 11.42 -11.44
CA SER A 128 -1.67 12.46 -11.32
C SER A 128 -1.26 12.76 -9.88
N ASP A 129 -2.21 12.72 -8.94
CA ASP A 129 -1.92 12.93 -7.52
C ASP A 129 -1.19 11.72 -6.94
N PHE A 130 -1.57 10.50 -7.37
CA PHE A 130 -0.88 9.27 -7.00
C PHE A 130 0.55 9.24 -7.53
N ASP A 131 0.76 9.57 -8.81
CA ASP A 131 2.08 9.65 -9.43
C ASP A 131 3.00 10.62 -8.68
N PHE A 132 2.47 11.78 -8.29
CA PHE A 132 3.18 12.76 -7.50
C PHE A 132 3.55 12.22 -6.10
N LEU A 133 2.63 11.56 -5.40
CA LEU A 133 2.94 10.92 -4.10
C LEU A 133 3.97 9.81 -4.23
N LEU A 134 3.93 9.03 -5.30
CA LEU A 134 4.87 7.95 -5.55
C LEU A 134 6.29 8.49 -5.78
N GLN A 135 6.42 9.61 -6.50
CA GLN A 135 7.70 10.30 -6.68
C GLN A 135 8.27 10.77 -5.33
N GLU A 136 7.44 11.40 -4.50
CA GLU A 136 7.85 11.87 -3.18
C GLU A 136 8.19 10.70 -2.22
N ALA A 137 7.39 9.64 -2.22
CA ALA A 137 7.67 8.42 -1.47
C ALA A 137 9.03 7.81 -1.85
N THR A 138 9.34 7.77 -3.15
CA THR A 138 10.63 7.28 -3.68
C THR A 138 11.78 8.17 -3.22
N ARG A 139 11.61 9.50 -3.29
CA ARG A 139 12.62 10.47 -2.82
C ARG A 139 12.90 10.29 -1.33
N LEU A 140 11.85 10.15 -0.51
CA LEU A 140 11.97 9.96 0.93
C LEU A 140 12.62 8.61 1.28
N GLY A 141 12.21 7.51 0.62
CA GLY A 141 12.80 6.19 0.84
C GLY A 141 14.30 6.14 0.48
N ASN A 142 14.70 6.82 -0.59
CA ASN A 142 16.12 6.94 -0.95
C ASN A 142 16.93 7.75 0.06
N ASN A 143 16.37 8.83 0.60
CA ASN A 143 17.03 9.64 1.63
C ASN A 143 17.30 8.84 2.90
N ASP A 144 16.32 8.04 3.35
CA ASP A 144 16.50 7.16 4.50
C ASP A 144 17.68 6.20 4.25
N LEU A 145 17.78 5.59 3.06
CA LEU A 145 18.89 4.69 2.70
C LEU A 145 20.25 5.40 2.67
N THR A 146 20.31 6.64 2.20
CA THR A 146 21.56 7.41 2.15
C THR A 146 22.04 7.83 3.54
N ASP A 147 21.12 8.12 4.47
CA ASP A 147 21.46 8.46 5.85
C ASP A 147 22.08 7.28 6.62
N PHE A 148 21.89 6.04 6.13
CA PHE A 148 22.53 4.83 6.68
C PHE A 148 23.90 4.51 6.09
N LEU A 149 24.33 5.17 5.01
CA LEU A 149 25.66 4.98 4.44
C LEU A 149 26.60 6.06 5.01
N PRO A 150 27.49 5.73 5.98
CA PRO A 150 28.45 6.70 6.47
C PRO A 150 29.33 7.12 5.28
N GLY A 151 29.44 8.43 5.08
CA GLY A 151 30.04 9.02 3.90
C GLY A 151 31.38 8.37 3.52
N THR A 152 31.45 7.89 2.29
CA THR A 152 32.71 7.87 1.55
C THR A 152 33.00 9.30 1.12
N GLN A 153 33.40 10.14 2.08
CA GLN A 153 34.14 11.35 1.74
C GLN A 153 35.53 10.88 1.29
N THR A 154 35.81 11.10 0.00
CA THR A 154 37.17 11.02 -0.56
C THR A 154 37.81 12.39 -0.49
#